data_AF-A0A7X3WF20-F1
#
_entry.id   AF-A0A7X3WF20-F1
#
_cell.length_a   1.000
_cell.length_b   1.000
_cell.length_c   1.000
_cell.angle_alpha   90.00
_cell.angle_beta   90.00
_cell.angle_gamma   90.00
#
_symmetry.space_group_name_H-M   'P 1'
#
loop_
_entity.id
_entity.type
_entity.pdbx_description
1 polymer ?
#
loop_
_entity_poly.entity_id
_entity_poly.type
_entity_poly.pdbx_seq_one_letter_code
_entity_poly.pdbx_strand_id
1 'polypeptide(L)'
;MEDMGDLMKYVFTLLLILVCITPTLSPAADNSDIHENAGTRAMTFLKIGIGAKAIGMGESHVAAADDLYASYWNPAGLVKLQKPQLALMHNERFADINYEHIGVAFPIGEKNSVGASVNYQSYGEMQGRDQEGNETELFNAYDLAMVLSYARGFGDSLAVGVNAKLLREQIADENGSGFAFDFGGMYTMPDLPLSFGINAQHIGPRIKYVEEAFLLPFTLRIGAAYRLWNESFLVTMDFIRPTDNHNSFGVGLGYT
;
A
#
# COMPACT_ATOMS: atom_id res chain seq x y z
N MET A 1 -34.90 20.54 -16.85
CA MET A 1 -34.24 19.28 -17.24
C MET A 1 -32.89 19.13 -16.54
N GLU A 2 -32.14 20.22 -16.30
CA GLU A 2 -30.94 20.24 -15.42
C GLU A 2 -31.22 19.73 -13.99
N ASP A 3 -32.31 20.17 -13.38
CA ASP A 3 -32.64 19.90 -11.97
C ASP A 3 -32.82 18.40 -11.63
N MET A 4 -33.27 17.61 -12.61
CA MET A 4 -33.48 16.17 -12.42
C MET A 4 -32.17 15.37 -12.53
N GLY A 5 -31.19 15.89 -13.28
CA GLY A 5 -29.86 15.30 -13.39
C GLY A 5 -29.05 15.46 -12.10
N ASP A 6 -29.14 16.62 -11.47
CA ASP A 6 -28.48 16.85 -10.19
C ASP A 6 -29.15 16.10 -9.05
N LEU A 7 -30.49 16.02 -9.03
CA LEU A 7 -31.23 15.17 -8.09
C LEU A 7 -30.81 13.69 -8.22
N MET A 8 -30.67 13.17 -9.44
CA MET A 8 -30.18 11.80 -9.67
C MET A 8 -28.75 11.61 -9.16
N LYS A 9 -27.84 12.59 -9.32
CA LYS A 9 -26.48 12.53 -8.75
C LYS A 9 -26.52 12.48 -7.22
N TYR A 10 -27.35 13.30 -6.57
CA TYR A 10 -27.50 13.27 -5.11
C TYR A 10 -28.10 11.96 -4.60
N VAL A 11 -29.12 11.41 -5.27
CA VAL A 11 -29.73 10.12 -4.94
C VAL A 11 -28.72 8.98 -5.13
N PHE A 12 -27.95 8.99 -6.22
CA PHE A 12 -26.91 7.98 -6.47
C PHE A 12 -25.76 8.09 -5.45
N THR A 13 -25.38 9.31 -5.08
CA THR A 13 -24.41 9.60 -4.02
C THR A 13 -24.90 9.08 -2.66
N LEU A 14 -26.15 9.35 -2.29
CA LEU A 14 -26.77 8.86 -1.06
C LEU A 14 -26.89 7.34 -1.03
N LEU A 15 -27.21 6.71 -2.17
CA LEU A 15 -27.25 5.24 -2.29
C LEU A 15 -25.86 4.61 -2.17
N LEU A 16 -24.82 5.20 -2.77
CA LEU A 16 -23.43 4.75 -2.64
C LEU A 16 -22.93 4.90 -1.20
N ILE A 17 -23.21 6.03 -0.56
CA ILE A 17 -22.89 6.26 0.86
C ILE A 17 -23.65 5.25 1.72
N LEU A 18 -24.93 4.99 1.44
CA LEU A 18 -25.70 3.99 2.17
C LEU A 18 -25.12 2.58 1.98
N VAL A 19 -24.65 2.22 0.78
CA VAL A 19 -23.97 0.94 0.52
C VAL A 19 -22.62 0.84 1.23
N CYS A 20 -21.87 1.95 1.36
CA CYS A 20 -20.61 2.00 2.10
C CYS A 20 -20.80 2.04 3.63
N ILE A 21 -21.91 2.61 4.13
CA ILE A 21 -22.21 2.73 5.57
C ILE A 21 -23.03 1.54 6.09
N THR A 22 -23.85 0.90 5.25
CA THR A 22 -24.41 -0.39 5.63
C THR A 22 -23.22 -1.32 5.79
N PRO A 23 -22.98 -1.90 6.99
CA PRO A 23 -22.06 -3.00 7.08
C PRO A 23 -22.67 -4.02 6.11
N THR A 24 -22.02 -4.24 4.97
CA THR A 24 -22.37 -5.38 4.16
C THR A 24 -22.23 -6.55 5.12
N LEU A 25 -23.37 -7.16 5.44
CA LEU A 25 -23.42 -8.50 5.99
C LEU A 25 -22.81 -9.41 4.92
N SER A 26 -21.49 -9.32 4.72
CA SER A 26 -20.75 -10.55 4.56
C SER A 26 -20.89 -11.23 5.91
N PRO A 27 -21.19 -12.55 5.97
CA PRO A 27 -20.85 -13.30 7.16
C PRO A 27 -19.42 -12.89 7.46
N ALA A 28 -19.15 -12.41 8.69
CA ALA A 28 -17.79 -12.34 9.17
C ALA A 28 -17.15 -13.65 8.72
N ALA A 29 -16.24 -13.59 7.74
CA ALA A 29 -15.48 -14.76 7.38
C ALA A 29 -14.95 -15.24 8.72
N ASP A 30 -15.26 -16.49 9.06
CA ASP A 30 -14.94 -17.08 10.35
C ASP A 30 -13.41 -17.09 10.47
N ASN A 31 -12.87 -15.94 10.87
CA ASN A 31 -11.45 -15.64 11.00
C ASN A 31 -11.02 -16.02 12.42
N SER A 32 -11.65 -17.05 13.00
CA SER A 32 -11.30 -17.61 14.31
C SER A 32 -9.99 -18.37 14.27
N ASP A 33 -9.61 -18.84 13.08
CA ASP A 33 -8.47 -19.73 12.88
C ASP A 33 -7.26 -18.97 12.35
N ILE A 34 -6.06 -19.52 12.56
CA ILE A 34 -4.83 -18.96 11.98
C ILE A 34 -4.79 -19.34 10.50
N HIS A 35 -4.56 -18.35 9.64
CA HIS A 35 -4.45 -18.59 8.19
C HIS A 35 -3.33 -19.60 7.89
N GLU A 36 -3.58 -20.57 6.99
CA GLU A 36 -2.66 -21.68 6.69
C GLU A 36 -1.24 -21.25 6.27
N ASN A 37 -1.13 -20.05 5.69
CA ASN A 37 0.14 -19.47 5.23
C ASN A 37 0.68 -18.38 6.18
N ALA A 38 0.12 -18.21 7.37
CA ALA A 38 0.61 -17.22 8.33
C ALA A 38 2.06 -17.52 8.72
N GLY A 39 2.93 -16.51 8.64
CA GLY A 39 4.35 -16.66 8.99
C GLY A 39 5.21 -17.41 7.95
N THR A 40 4.67 -17.75 6.77
CA THR A 40 5.40 -18.53 5.75
C THR A 40 5.94 -17.69 4.58
N ARG A 41 5.94 -16.34 4.71
CA ARG A 41 6.39 -15.41 3.68
C ARG A 41 7.70 -14.72 4.07
N ALA A 42 8.54 -14.47 3.08
CA ALA A 42 9.73 -13.64 3.21
C ALA A 42 9.37 -12.16 3.27
N MET A 43 10.29 -11.31 3.74
CA MET A 43 10.23 -9.86 3.56
C MET A 43 8.91 -9.24 4.06
N THR A 44 8.43 -9.67 5.23
CA THR A 44 7.08 -9.32 5.71
C THR A 44 6.89 -7.84 5.99
N PHE A 45 7.99 -7.09 6.22
CA PHE A 45 8.01 -5.63 6.36
C PHE A 45 7.41 -4.90 5.15
N LEU A 46 7.39 -5.53 3.97
CA LEU A 46 6.77 -5.00 2.76
C LEU A 46 5.28 -4.69 2.91
N LYS A 47 4.60 -5.34 3.87
CA LYS A 47 3.18 -5.10 4.18
C LYS A 47 2.94 -3.89 5.08
N ILE A 48 3.99 -3.21 5.55
CA ILE A 48 3.84 -2.03 6.40
C ILE A 48 3.51 -0.82 5.52
N GLY A 49 2.33 -0.25 5.74
CA GLY A 49 1.85 0.92 5.02
C GLY A 49 2.71 2.17 5.25
N ILE A 50 2.65 3.09 4.29
CA ILE A 50 3.30 4.40 4.38
C ILE A 50 2.31 5.54 4.16
N GLY A 51 2.64 6.73 4.67
CA GLY A 51 1.82 7.92 4.54
C GLY A 51 0.71 7.98 5.60
N ALA A 52 0.79 8.99 6.47
CA ALA A 52 -0.13 9.14 7.60
C ALA A 52 -1.60 9.23 7.19
N LYS A 53 -1.90 9.88 6.06
CA LYS A 53 -3.28 9.98 5.51
C LYS A 53 -3.83 8.60 5.17
N ALA A 54 -3.09 7.79 4.42
CA ALA A 54 -3.56 6.48 4.01
C ALA A 54 -3.69 5.52 5.20
N ILE A 55 -2.73 5.54 6.13
CA ILE A 55 -2.79 4.77 7.38
C ILE A 55 -4.01 5.19 8.22
N GLY A 56 -4.23 6.50 8.40
CA GLY A 56 -5.37 7.04 9.14
C GLY A 56 -6.72 6.77 8.49
N MET A 57 -6.75 6.52 7.18
CA MET A 57 -7.93 6.10 6.42
C MET A 57 -8.12 4.57 6.39
N GLY A 58 -7.55 3.84 7.36
CA GLY A 58 -7.70 2.40 7.48
C GLY A 58 -7.03 1.62 6.36
N GLU A 59 -5.92 2.15 5.83
CA GLU A 59 -5.19 1.59 4.69
C GLU A 59 -6.02 1.40 3.41
N SER A 60 -7.16 2.10 3.31
CA SER A 60 -7.99 2.17 2.10
C SER A 60 -7.59 3.36 1.26
N HIS A 61 -6.72 3.13 0.28
CA HIS A 61 -6.11 4.19 -0.51
C HIS A 61 -5.83 3.81 -1.97
N VAL A 62 -6.11 2.59 -2.41
CA VAL A 62 -5.73 2.11 -3.76
C VAL A 62 -6.38 2.92 -4.90
N ALA A 63 -7.59 3.42 -4.69
CA ALA A 63 -8.32 4.26 -5.66
C ALA A 63 -8.19 5.77 -5.38
N ALA A 64 -7.67 6.13 -4.21
CA ALA A 64 -7.50 7.51 -3.78
C ALA A 64 -6.07 8.03 -3.93
N ALA A 65 -5.10 7.16 -4.15
CA ALA A 65 -3.68 7.49 -4.26
C ALA A 65 -3.43 8.64 -5.28
N ASP A 66 -2.93 9.75 -4.77
CA ASP A 66 -2.75 11.00 -5.51
C ASP A 66 -1.49 11.82 -5.11
N ASP A 67 -0.64 11.24 -4.27
CA ASP A 67 0.63 11.82 -3.82
C ASP A 67 1.81 10.84 -4.02
N LEU A 68 3.00 11.20 -3.52
CA LEU A 68 4.19 10.37 -3.61
C LEU A 68 4.01 8.97 -2.97
N TYR A 69 3.21 8.85 -1.91
CA TYR A 69 2.92 7.57 -1.27
C TYR A 69 2.09 6.63 -2.16
N ALA A 70 1.56 7.14 -3.29
CA ALA A 70 1.00 6.29 -4.34
C ALA A 70 2.00 5.23 -4.83
N SER A 71 3.31 5.50 -4.77
CA SER A 71 4.35 4.50 -5.03
C SER A 71 4.16 3.20 -4.23
N TYR A 72 3.57 3.25 -3.03
CA TYR A 72 3.20 2.05 -2.26
C TYR A 72 1.77 1.59 -2.56
N TRP A 73 0.78 2.49 -2.43
CA TRP A 73 -0.63 2.12 -2.44
C TRP A 73 -1.18 1.75 -3.82
N ASN A 74 -0.76 2.47 -4.86
CA ASN A 74 -1.08 2.19 -6.25
C ASN A 74 -0.18 3.05 -7.17
N PRO A 75 0.86 2.48 -7.82
CA PRO A 75 1.79 3.29 -8.60
C PRO A 75 1.12 4.06 -9.74
N ALA A 76 -0.05 3.63 -10.24
CA ALA A 76 -0.82 4.41 -11.23
C ALA A 76 -1.23 5.79 -10.71
N GLY A 77 -1.40 5.93 -9.39
CA GLY A 77 -1.73 7.18 -8.69
C GLY A 77 -0.71 8.28 -8.90
N LEU A 78 0.56 7.95 -9.18
CA LEU A 78 1.63 8.93 -9.39
C LEU A 78 1.33 9.87 -10.56
N VAL A 79 0.52 9.48 -11.55
CA VAL A 79 0.15 10.37 -12.66
C VAL A 79 -0.62 11.62 -12.20
N LYS A 80 -1.22 11.59 -11.01
CA LYS A 80 -1.95 12.73 -10.43
C LYS A 80 -1.02 13.80 -9.86
N LEU A 81 0.28 13.53 -9.76
CA LEU A 81 1.26 14.50 -9.31
C LEU A 81 1.32 15.69 -10.27
N GLN A 82 1.05 16.88 -9.75
CA GLN A 82 1.16 18.12 -10.52
C GLN A 82 2.54 18.77 -10.40
N LYS A 83 3.29 18.44 -9.35
CA LYS A 83 4.59 19.03 -9.02
C LYS A 83 5.52 17.97 -8.46
N PRO A 84 6.85 18.18 -8.53
CA PRO A 84 7.80 17.35 -7.79
C PRO A 84 7.46 17.30 -6.30
N GLN A 85 7.58 16.13 -5.71
CA GLN A 85 7.34 15.90 -4.28
C GLN A 85 8.55 15.22 -3.64
N LEU A 86 8.79 15.56 -2.39
CA LEU A 86 9.68 14.88 -1.46
C LEU A 86 8.82 14.46 -0.27
N ALA A 87 8.95 13.21 0.17
CA ALA A 87 8.22 12.70 1.32
C ALA A 87 9.20 12.03 2.28
N LEU A 88 8.93 12.23 3.57
CA LEU A 88 9.64 11.62 4.69
C LEU A 88 8.58 11.10 5.66
N MET A 89 8.79 9.90 6.19
CA MET A 89 7.95 9.33 7.24
C MET A 89 8.83 8.60 8.23
N HIS A 90 8.54 8.81 9.51
CA HIS A 90 9.10 8.07 10.62
C HIS A 90 7.94 7.42 11.39
N ASN A 91 8.07 6.14 11.71
CA ASN A 91 7.10 5.39 12.47
C ASN A 91 7.80 4.57 13.56
N GLU A 92 7.57 4.98 14.81
CA GLU A 92 8.07 4.31 16.02
C GLU A 92 7.07 3.21 16.41
N ARG A 93 7.57 1.98 16.54
CA ARG A 93 6.79 0.80 16.92
C ARG A 93 7.31 0.26 18.26
N PHE A 94 6.57 -0.68 18.84
CA PHE A 94 6.97 -1.33 20.09
C PHE A 94 8.37 -1.95 19.99
N ALA A 95 9.06 -2.00 21.14
CA ALA A 95 10.40 -2.57 21.27
C ALA A 95 11.47 -1.88 20.41
N ASP A 96 11.43 -0.54 20.36
CA ASP A 96 12.42 0.32 19.68
C ASP A 96 12.60 0.04 18.17
N ILE A 97 11.60 -0.60 17.56
CA ILE A 97 11.55 -0.85 16.12
C ILE A 97 11.14 0.44 15.42
N ASN A 98 11.97 0.90 14.48
CA ASN A 98 11.71 2.11 13.72
C ASN A 98 11.55 1.78 12.24
N TYR A 99 10.52 2.36 11.61
CA TYR A 99 10.27 2.24 10.17
C TYR A 99 10.34 3.62 9.51
N GLU A 100 11.31 3.76 8.61
CA GLU A 100 11.63 4.99 7.90
C GLU A 100 11.21 4.88 6.44
N HIS A 101 10.66 5.97 5.91
CA HIS A 101 10.45 6.13 4.47
C HIS A 101 11.04 7.46 4.02
N ILE A 102 11.77 7.41 2.90
CA ILE A 102 12.16 8.60 2.14
C ILE A 102 11.86 8.35 0.67
N GLY A 103 11.28 9.34 0.00
CA GLY A 103 11.03 9.21 -1.42
C GLY A 103 10.94 10.55 -2.13
N VAL A 104 11.21 10.50 -3.43
CA VAL A 104 11.04 11.62 -4.37
C VAL A 104 10.22 11.16 -5.57
N ALA A 105 9.37 12.04 -6.09
CA ALA A 105 8.60 11.78 -7.30
C ALA A 105 8.49 13.03 -8.16
N PHE A 106 8.51 12.83 -9.47
CA PHE A 106 8.53 13.89 -10.48
C PHE A 106 7.50 13.59 -11.58
N PRO A 107 6.57 14.51 -11.85
CA PRO A 107 5.81 14.44 -13.10
C PRO A 107 6.73 14.72 -14.29
N ILE A 108 6.59 13.91 -15.35
CA ILE A 108 7.32 14.06 -16.61
C ILE A 108 6.30 14.32 -17.72
N GLY A 109 6.19 15.59 -18.10
CA GLY A 109 5.14 16.06 -18.99
C GLY A 109 3.76 15.91 -18.35
N GLU A 110 2.72 15.79 -19.17
CA GLU A 110 1.32 15.80 -18.69
C GLU A 110 0.79 14.41 -18.31
N LYS A 111 1.44 13.34 -18.77
CA LYS A 111 0.89 11.97 -18.72
C LYS A 111 1.82 10.94 -18.10
N ASN A 112 2.99 11.33 -17.62
CA ASN A 112 3.93 10.38 -17.04
C ASN A 112 4.41 10.89 -15.68
N SER A 113 4.81 9.98 -14.83
CA SER A 113 5.48 10.30 -13.58
C SER A 113 6.49 9.22 -13.24
N VAL A 114 7.58 9.62 -12.60
CA VAL A 114 8.60 8.71 -12.06
C VAL A 114 8.76 8.96 -10.57
N GLY A 115 9.13 7.92 -9.85
CA GLY A 115 9.43 8.00 -8.43
C GLY A 115 10.59 7.11 -8.05
N ALA A 116 11.24 7.46 -6.96
CA ALA A 116 12.21 6.61 -6.28
C ALA A 116 12.00 6.75 -4.77
N SER A 117 12.03 5.64 -4.05
CA SER A 117 11.92 5.66 -2.59
C SER A 117 12.73 4.56 -1.93
N VAL A 118 13.01 4.76 -0.65
CA VAL A 118 13.63 3.79 0.24
C VAL A 118 12.73 3.61 1.45
N ASN A 119 12.43 2.36 1.77
CA ASN A 119 11.83 1.97 3.04
C ASN A 119 12.89 1.21 3.84
N TYR A 120 13.07 1.57 5.10
CA TYR A 120 14.06 0.97 5.98
C TYR A 120 13.44 0.67 7.34
N GLN A 121 13.52 -0.59 7.80
CA GLN A 121 13.13 -0.97 9.14
C GLN A 121 14.36 -1.31 9.96
N SER A 122 14.56 -0.65 11.10
CA SER A 122 15.56 -1.00 12.09
C SER A 122 14.90 -1.71 13.25
N TYR A 123 15.49 -2.82 13.70
CA TYR A 123 15.06 -3.53 14.91
C TYR A 123 15.88 -3.14 16.16
N GLY A 124 16.77 -2.15 16.02
CA GLY A 124 17.70 -1.77 17.08
C GLY A 124 18.76 -2.85 17.34
N GLU A 125 19.49 -2.65 18.44
CA GLU A 125 20.51 -3.58 18.91
C GLU A 125 19.85 -4.66 19.80
N MET A 126 20.14 -5.92 19.50
CA MET A 126 19.55 -7.08 20.16
C MET A 126 20.63 -7.91 20.85
N GLN A 127 20.29 -8.41 22.05
CA GLN A 127 21.14 -9.32 22.80
C GLN A 127 21.09 -10.73 22.21
N GLY A 128 22.19 -11.17 21.60
CA GLY A 128 22.34 -12.55 21.15
C GLY A 128 22.41 -13.53 22.33
N ARG A 129 21.95 -14.77 22.09
CA ARG A 129 22.01 -15.88 23.05
C ARG A 129 22.38 -17.18 22.34
N ASP A 130 23.22 -17.98 22.99
CA ASP A 130 23.58 -19.32 22.51
C ASP A 130 22.48 -20.35 22.85
N GLN A 131 22.72 -21.63 22.49
CA GLN A 131 21.78 -22.72 22.75
C GLN A 131 21.58 -23.02 24.24
N GLU A 132 22.52 -22.63 25.09
CA GLU A 132 22.45 -22.77 26.56
C GLU A 132 21.80 -21.55 27.22
N GLY A 133 21.49 -20.51 26.44
CA GLY A 133 20.88 -19.26 26.88
C GLY A 133 21.87 -18.21 27.39
N ASN A 134 23.18 -18.49 27.30
CA ASN A 134 24.21 -17.53 27.68
C ASN A 134 24.24 -16.37 26.69
N GLU A 135 24.52 -15.17 27.19
CA GLU A 135 24.63 -13.97 26.35
C GLU A 135 25.83 -14.06 25.42
N THR A 136 25.59 -13.73 24.15
CA THR A 136 26.62 -13.63 23.11
C THR A 136 26.81 -12.17 22.71
N GLU A 137 27.47 -11.93 21.58
CA GLU A 137 27.62 -10.59 21.03
C GLU A 137 26.26 -9.96 20.70
N LEU A 138 26.22 -8.63 20.79
CA LEU A 138 25.09 -7.82 20.33
C LEU A 138 25.04 -7.86 18.81
N PHE A 139 23.84 -7.91 18.25
CA PHE A 139 23.65 -7.88 16.81
C PHE A 139 22.51 -6.93 16.44
N ASN A 140 22.56 -6.44 15.20
CA ASN A 140 21.49 -5.62 14.64
C ASN A 140 20.73 -6.44 13.58
N ALA A 141 19.46 -6.08 13.39
CA ALA A 141 18.69 -6.53 12.25
C ALA A 141 18.08 -5.33 11.53
N TYR A 142 17.94 -5.44 10.22
CA TYR A 142 17.26 -4.45 9.42
C TYR A 142 16.64 -5.03 8.14
N ASP A 143 15.62 -4.32 7.67
CA ASP A 143 14.98 -4.56 6.39
C ASP A 143 15.12 -3.34 5.50
N LEU A 144 15.29 -3.56 4.20
CA LEU A 144 15.49 -2.51 3.20
C LEU A 144 14.72 -2.84 1.93
N ALA A 145 13.91 -1.89 1.47
CA ALA A 145 13.31 -1.92 0.14
C ALA A 145 13.62 -0.61 -0.60
N MET A 146 14.41 -0.71 -1.67
CA MET A 146 14.57 0.38 -2.64
C MET A 146 13.55 0.19 -3.77
N VAL A 147 12.82 1.24 -4.11
CA VAL A 147 11.71 1.19 -5.07
C VAL A 147 11.94 2.23 -6.15
N LEU A 148 11.79 1.80 -7.41
CA LEU A 148 11.66 2.68 -8.56
C LEU A 148 10.24 2.56 -9.11
N SER A 149 9.60 3.68 -9.37
CA SER A 149 8.21 3.75 -9.82
C SER A 149 8.12 4.47 -11.15
N TYR A 150 7.24 3.98 -12.02
CA TYR A 150 6.85 4.67 -13.24
C TYR A 150 5.33 4.55 -13.42
N ALA A 151 4.70 5.66 -13.81
CA ALA A 151 3.28 5.72 -14.08
C ALA A 151 3.00 6.44 -15.39
N ARG A 152 1.92 6.02 -16.06
CA ARG A 152 1.45 6.60 -17.31
C ARG A 152 -0.07 6.70 -17.35
N GLY A 153 -0.55 7.89 -17.71
CA GLY A 153 -1.95 8.18 -18.01
C GLY A 153 -2.30 7.97 -19.49
N PHE A 154 -3.54 7.56 -19.72
CA PHE A 154 -4.17 7.38 -21.02
C PHE A 154 -5.48 8.18 -21.03
N GLY A 155 -5.40 9.39 -21.61
CA GLY A 155 -6.46 10.37 -21.48
C GLY A 155 -6.60 10.85 -20.04
N ASP A 156 -7.81 11.26 -19.67
CA ASP A 156 -8.09 11.83 -18.35
C ASP A 156 -8.65 10.81 -17.36
N SER A 157 -8.92 9.58 -17.83
CA SER A 157 -9.62 8.56 -17.05
C SER A 157 -8.72 7.42 -16.61
N LEU A 158 -7.87 6.89 -17.49
CA LEU A 158 -7.14 5.65 -17.22
C LEU A 158 -5.68 5.94 -16.90
N ALA A 159 -5.14 5.28 -15.88
CA ALA A 159 -3.73 5.30 -15.55
C ALA A 159 -3.24 3.90 -15.20
N VAL A 160 -1.98 3.63 -15.52
CA VAL A 160 -1.28 2.42 -15.11
C VAL A 160 0.04 2.81 -14.46
N GLY A 161 0.55 1.96 -13.58
CA GLY A 161 1.86 2.15 -12.97
C GLY A 161 2.53 0.84 -12.65
N VAL A 162 3.85 0.90 -12.51
CA VAL A 162 4.70 -0.23 -12.19
C VAL A 162 5.73 0.20 -11.17
N ASN A 163 6.06 -0.72 -10.26
CA ASN A 163 7.21 -0.59 -9.38
C ASN A 163 8.21 -1.71 -9.66
N ALA A 164 9.49 -1.39 -9.58
CA ALA A 164 10.58 -2.35 -9.44
C ALA A 164 11.22 -2.16 -8.06
N LYS A 165 11.42 -3.24 -7.33
CA LYS A 165 11.93 -3.23 -5.95
C LYS A 165 13.20 -4.06 -5.84
N LEU A 166 14.18 -3.54 -5.13
CA LEU A 166 15.33 -4.29 -4.64
C LEU A 166 15.16 -4.46 -3.13
N LEU A 167 15.24 -5.70 -2.68
CA LEU A 167 14.89 -6.11 -1.33
C LEU A 167 16.10 -6.71 -0.62
N ARG A 168 16.28 -6.37 0.65
CA ARG A 168 17.26 -6.97 1.54
C ARG A 168 16.71 -7.04 2.95
N GLU A 169 16.96 -8.16 3.61
CA GLU A 169 16.65 -8.41 5.02
C GLU A 169 17.90 -9.05 5.63
N GLN A 170 18.29 -8.58 6.81
CA GLN A 170 19.49 -9.05 7.50
C GLN A 170 19.20 -9.22 8.99
N ILE A 171 19.60 -10.35 9.53
CA ILE A 171 19.54 -10.67 10.96
C ILE A 171 20.86 -11.31 11.35
N ALA A 172 21.64 -10.62 12.20
CA ALA A 172 23.01 -11.03 12.52
C ALA A 172 23.83 -11.25 11.23
N ASP A 173 24.40 -12.45 11.06
CA ASP A 173 25.23 -12.84 9.92
C ASP A 173 24.41 -13.37 8.72
N GLU A 174 23.11 -13.62 8.92
CA GLU A 174 22.23 -14.16 7.89
C GLU A 174 21.51 -13.05 7.12
N ASN A 175 21.29 -13.29 5.84
CA ASN A 175 20.57 -12.35 4.98
C ASN A 175 19.74 -13.03 3.90
N GLY A 176 18.70 -12.32 3.47
CA GLY A 176 17.94 -12.59 2.26
C GLY A 176 18.00 -11.38 1.35
N SER A 177 18.09 -11.60 0.04
CA SER A 177 18.02 -10.53 -0.96
C SER A 177 17.22 -10.97 -2.17
N GLY A 178 16.57 -10.02 -2.83
CA GLY A 178 15.81 -10.31 -4.04
C GLY A 178 15.22 -9.08 -4.68
N PHE A 179 14.29 -9.32 -5.60
CA PHE A 179 13.57 -8.27 -6.30
C PHE A 179 12.08 -8.57 -6.33
N ALA A 180 11.28 -7.54 -6.49
CA ALA A 180 9.83 -7.66 -6.63
C ALA A 180 9.29 -6.58 -7.57
N PHE A 181 8.09 -6.81 -8.06
CA PHE A 181 7.35 -5.86 -8.89
C PHE A 181 5.96 -5.63 -8.31
N ASP A 182 5.45 -4.42 -8.54
CA ASP A 182 4.03 -4.14 -8.35
C ASP A 182 3.43 -3.62 -9.65
N PHE A 183 2.13 -3.85 -9.85
CA PHE A 183 1.38 -3.33 -10.97
C PHE A 183 0.10 -2.67 -10.48
N GLY A 184 -0.05 -1.40 -10.84
CA GLY A 184 -1.17 -0.56 -10.48
C GLY A 184 -2.02 -0.18 -11.69
N GLY A 185 -3.33 -0.14 -11.49
CA GLY A 185 -4.29 0.42 -12.43
C GLY A 185 -5.24 1.36 -11.69
N MET A 186 -5.61 2.46 -12.33
CA MET A 186 -6.56 3.42 -11.77
C MET A 186 -7.46 3.96 -12.89
N TYR A 187 -8.77 3.99 -12.63
CA TYR A 187 -9.77 4.52 -13.54
C TYR A 187 -10.59 5.60 -12.83
N THR A 188 -10.51 6.84 -13.31
CA THR A 188 -11.30 7.98 -12.86
C THR A 188 -12.45 8.21 -13.82
N MET A 189 -13.68 8.19 -13.31
CA MET A 189 -14.87 8.47 -14.11
C MET A 189 -14.86 9.93 -14.57
N PRO A 190 -15.09 10.24 -15.86
CA PRO A 190 -15.16 11.62 -16.35
C PRO A 190 -16.31 12.43 -15.75
N ASP A 191 -17.48 11.80 -15.62
CA ASP A 191 -18.75 12.49 -15.31
C ASP A 191 -19.18 12.33 -13.84
N LEU A 192 -18.40 11.58 -13.05
CA LEU A 192 -18.69 11.27 -11.66
C LEU A 192 -17.43 11.43 -10.82
N PRO A 193 -17.51 11.93 -9.59
CA PRO A 193 -16.35 12.06 -8.71
C PRO A 193 -15.98 10.71 -8.08
N LEU A 194 -15.88 9.67 -8.90
CA LEU A 194 -15.66 8.28 -8.55
C LEU A 194 -14.39 7.77 -9.25
N SER A 195 -13.52 7.12 -8.48
CA SER A 195 -12.35 6.42 -9.00
C SER A 195 -12.39 4.96 -8.57
N PHE A 196 -11.87 4.09 -9.41
CA PHE A 196 -11.57 2.69 -9.10
C PHE A 196 -10.06 2.47 -9.17
N GLY A 197 -9.56 1.58 -8.32
CA GLY A 197 -8.15 1.23 -8.24
C GLY A 197 -7.96 -0.27 -8.10
N ILE A 198 -6.87 -0.76 -8.70
CA ILE A 198 -6.36 -2.11 -8.49
C ILE A 198 -4.85 -2.03 -8.32
N ASN A 199 -4.30 -2.80 -7.38
CA ASN A 199 -2.86 -2.92 -7.20
C ASN A 199 -2.49 -4.36 -6.84
N ALA A 200 -1.56 -4.94 -7.58
CA ALA A 200 -0.99 -6.25 -7.33
C ALA A 200 0.46 -6.05 -6.87
N GLN A 201 0.71 -6.29 -5.58
CA GLN A 201 1.97 -5.94 -4.91
C GLN A 201 2.86 -7.17 -4.65
N HIS A 202 4.17 -6.93 -4.65
CA HIS A 202 5.22 -7.87 -4.19
C HIS A 202 5.32 -9.16 -5.03
N ILE A 203 5.16 -9.06 -6.35
CA ILE A 203 5.32 -10.17 -7.27
C ILE A 203 6.80 -10.40 -7.53
N GLY A 204 7.33 -11.58 -7.19
CA GLY A 204 8.73 -11.91 -7.42
C GLY A 204 9.05 -13.37 -7.11
N PRO A 205 10.30 -13.79 -7.34
CA PRO A 205 10.76 -15.13 -7.00
C PRO A 205 10.79 -15.35 -5.49
N ARG A 206 11.03 -16.59 -5.08
CA ARG A 206 11.27 -16.92 -3.67
C ARG A 206 12.57 -16.29 -3.18
N ILE A 207 12.56 -15.85 -1.92
CA ILE A 207 13.76 -15.39 -1.22
C ILE A 207 14.32 -16.57 -0.43
N LYS A 208 15.61 -16.83 -0.59
CA LYS A 208 16.31 -17.86 0.16
C LYS A 208 16.92 -17.26 1.42
N TYR A 209 16.69 -17.89 2.57
CA TYR A 209 17.37 -17.64 3.82
C TYR A 209 18.09 -18.92 4.23
N VAL A 210 19.41 -18.85 4.40
CA VAL A 210 20.27 -20.00 4.73
C VAL A 210 20.09 -21.15 3.72
N GLU A 211 19.15 -22.07 3.99
CA GLU A 211 18.82 -23.24 3.17
C GLU A 211 17.41 -23.20 2.56
N GLU A 212 16.45 -22.51 3.19
CA GLU A 212 15.03 -22.53 2.81
C GLU A 212 14.62 -21.32 1.97
N ALA A 213 13.64 -21.52 1.08
CA ALA A 213 13.17 -20.48 0.17
C ALA A 213 11.67 -20.23 0.31
N PHE A 214 11.32 -18.98 0.64
CA PHE A 214 9.97 -18.54 0.94
C PHE A 214 9.44 -17.58 -0.12
N LEU A 215 8.12 -17.61 -0.34
CA LEU A 215 7.46 -16.70 -1.27
C LEU A 215 7.34 -15.30 -0.66
N LEU A 216 7.34 -14.28 -1.52
CA LEU A 216 7.02 -12.90 -1.13
C LEU A 216 5.55 -12.77 -0.70
N PRO A 217 5.20 -11.74 0.09
CA PRO A 217 3.85 -11.56 0.62
C PRO A 217 2.96 -10.88 -0.42
N PHE A 218 2.66 -11.61 -1.50
CA PHE A 218 1.79 -11.11 -2.57
C PHE A 218 0.47 -10.61 -1.98
N THR A 219 0.08 -9.40 -2.36
CA THR A 219 -1.14 -8.75 -1.90
C THR A 219 -1.87 -8.12 -3.08
N LEU A 220 -3.13 -8.47 -3.26
CA LEU A 220 -4.04 -7.84 -4.23
C LEU A 220 -4.95 -6.85 -3.50
N ARG A 221 -5.00 -5.62 -3.98
CA ARG A 221 -5.91 -4.57 -3.50
C ARG A 221 -6.83 -4.14 -4.63
N ILE A 222 -8.11 -4.02 -4.35
CA ILE A 222 -9.12 -3.48 -5.26
C ILE A 222 -9.95 -2.50 -4.47
N GLY A 223 -10.20 -1.31 -4.99
CA GLY A 223 -10.95 -0.32 -4.23
C GLY A 223 -11.63 0.74 -5.07
N ALA A 224 -12.44 1.54 -4.38
CA ALA A 224 -13.17 2.66 -4.92
C ALA A 224 -12.97 3.90 -4.03
N ALA A 225 -12.98 5.07 -4.65
CA ALA A 225 -12.84 6.35 -3.97
C ALA A 225 -13.87 7.34 -4.51
N TYR A 226 -14.66 7.95 -3.62
CA TYR A 226 -15.68 8.93 -3.96
C TYR A 226 -15.36 10.28 -3.34
N ARG A 227 -15.33 11.34 -4.15
CA ARG A 227 -15.03 12.71 -3.72
C ARG A 227 -16.32 13.53 -3.66
N LEU A 228 -16.59 14.12 -2.51
CA LEU A 228 -17.80 14.89 -2.23
C LEU A 228 -17.48 16.37 -2.13
N TRP A 229 -18.46 17.21 -2.49
CA TRP A 229 -18.43 18.67 -2.30
C TRP A 229 -17.10 19.31 -2.75
N ASN A 230 -16.77 19.17 -4.03
CA ASN A 230 -15.51 19.69 -4.61
C ASN A 230 -14.26 19.19 -3.87
N GLU A 231 -14.22 17.90 -3.56
CA GLU A 231 -13.10 17.20 -2.90
C GLU A 231 -12.89 17.50 -1.41
N SER A 232 -13.76 18.28 -0.76
CA SER A 232 -13.67 18.52 0.68
C SER A 232 -13.79 17.25 1.52
N PHE A 233 -14.51 16.24 1.02
CA PHE A 233 -14.59 14.93 1.67
C PHE A 233 -14.25 13.82 0.69
N LEU A 234 -13.54 12.83 1.19
CA LEU A 234 -13.14 11.64 0.47
C LEU A 234 -13.63 10.41 1.25
N VAL A 235 -14.38 9.55 0.58
CA VAL A 235 -14.77 8.23 1.09
C VAL A 235 -14.06 7.16 0.27
N THR A 236 -13.43 6.20 0.94
CA THR A 236 -12.72 5.10 0.30
C THR A 236 -13.17 3.75 0.82
N MET A 237 -13.11 2.75 -0.05
CA MET A 237 -13.31 1.35 0.32
C MET A 237 -12.33 0.48 -0.47
N ASP A 238 -11.55 -0.34 0.22
CA ASP A 238 -10.59 -1.27 -0.38
C ASP A 238 -10.89 -2.70 0.10
N PHE A 239 -10.98 -3.65 -0.83
CA PHE A 239 -10.83 -5.08 -0.57
C PHE A 239 -9.36 -5.46 -0.68
N ILE A 240 -8.83 -6.10 0.35
CA ILE A 240 -7.42 -6.47 0.48
C ILE A 240 -7.32 -7.98 0.63
N ARG A 241 -6.58 -8.61 -0.29
CA ARG A 241 -6.33 -10.05 -0.31
C ARG A 241 -4.83 -10.33 -0.28
N PRO A 242 -4.24 -10.50 0.91
CA PRO A 242 -2.88 -11.01 1.06
C PRO A 242 -2.87 -12.54 0.88
N THR A 243 -1.68 -13.11 0.65
CA THR A 243 -1.50 -14.58 0.52
C THR A 243 -1.20 -15.29 1.83
N ASP A 244 -0.99 -14.54 2.91
CA ASP A 244 -0.56 -15.05 4.22
C ASP A 244 -1.40 -14.54 5.38
N ASN A 245 -2.54 -13.91 5.09
CA ASN A 245 -3.49 -13.44 6.08
C ASN A 245 -4.91 -13.50 5.50
N HIS A 246 -5.93 -13.37 6.34
CA HIS A 246 -7.30 -13.30 5.89
C HIS A 246 -7.55 -12.06 5.03
N ASN A 247 -8.53 -12.18 4.14
CA ASN A 247 -9.04 -11.03 3.40
C ASN A 247 -9.61 -10.01 4.37
N SER A 248 -9.42 -8.74 4.06
CA SER A 248 -9.95 -7.63 4.84
C SER A 248 -10.58 -6.57 3.96
N PHE A 249 -11.41 -5.74 4.58
CA PHE A 249 -11.94 -4.53 3.98
C PHE A 249 -11.43 -3.33 4.78
N GLY A 250 -10.88 -2.34 4.08
CA GLY A 250 -10.61 -1.02 4.62
C GLY A 250 -11.72 -0.06 4.20
N VAL A 251 -12.18 0.78 5.12
CA VAL A 251 -13.07 1.91 4.82
C VAL A 251 -12.44 3.16 5.41
N GLY A 252 -12.31 4.19 4.59
CA GLY A 252 -11.67 5.44 4.97
C GLY A 252 -12.58 6.64 4.75
N LEU A 253 -12.49 7.62 5.65
CA LEU A 253 -13.06 8.95 5.45
C LEU A 253 -11.97 9.98 5.70
N GLY A 254 -11.74 10.85 4.72
CA GLY A 254 -10.83 11.98 4.80
C GLY A 254 -11.57 13.28 4.58
N TYR A 255 -11.07 14.36 5.18
CA TYR A 255 -11.50 15.72 4.91
C TYR A 255 -10.27 16.58 4.59
N THR A 256 -10.43 17.58 3.72
CA THR A 256 -9.38 18.55 3.36
C THR A 256 -9.86 19.96 3.59
#